data_AF-A0A7T0JNA7-F1
#
_entry.id   AF-A0A7T0JNA7-F1
#
_cell.length_a   1.000
_cell.length_b   1.000
_cell.length_c   1.000
_cell.angle_alpha   90.00
_cell.angle_beta   90.00
_cell.angle_gamma   90.00
#
_symmetry.space_group_name_H-M   'P 1'
#
loop_
_entity.id
_entity.type
_entity.pdbx_description
1 polymer ?
#
loop_
_entity_poly.entity_id
_entity_poly.type
_entity_poly.pdbx_seq_one_letter_code
_entity_poly.pdbx_strand_id
1 'polypeptide(L)'
;MHTPSLQGKSQASLIWALFFSGALSVTGCATTEPATSGAGFSAVSASPVDPYEGFNRSMYGFNMGLDKYLLKPVADSYKFITPNFMQSGVTNFFNNLKGINVVLNDILQGKFEQSASDLGRFTTNSTIGLFGLFDVASELGLQQNVEDFGQTLAVWGVGQGAYLVLPILGPTTVRDGGGVILDKAANPGTYVPGTGVLEGISDRANAEGALNFIDEAALDPYVFTRESFLQYRNNLINDGKADADSFDLDVDAEVDVGEISEVKSKEGNGVDKSKTPKVKDSGGHVENNLELDAPKADGTVQAFDSMSKSFDDAERQFEAVSLKMDDISKKKSRWRRR
;
A
#
# COMPACT_ATOMS: atom_id res chain seq x y z
N MET A 1 -55.71 -50.83 0.60
CA MET A 1 -54.45 -51.15 -0.10
C MET A 1 -53.58 -49.91 -0.10
N HIS A 2 -52.33 -50.10 0.30
CA HIS A 2 -51.34 -49.10 0.70
C HIS A 2 -50.72 -48.30 -0.47
N THR A 3 -50.52 -46.99 -0.21
CA THR A 3 -49.35 -46.08 -0.43
C THR A 3 -48.12 -46.60 -1.23
N PRO A 4 -47.16 -45.75 -1.72
CA PRO A 4 -46.86 -44.38 -1.26
C PRO A 4 -46.35 -43.33 -2.29
N SER A 5 -46.33 -42.10 -1.77
CA SER A 5 -45.49 -40.94 -2.13
C SER A 5 -43.99 -41.21 -2.03
N LEU A 6 -43.17 -40.65 -2.93
CA LEU A 6 -41.72 -40.60 -2.79
C LEU A 6 -41.22 -39.17 -2.55
N GLN A 7 -40.47 -39.07 -1.45
CA GLN A 7 -40.03 -37.92 -0.71
C GLN A 7 -38.55 -37.68 -1.06
N GLY A 8 -38.17 -36.42 -1.27
CA GLY A 8 -36.77 -36.04 -1.52
C GLY A 8 -35.89 -36.23 -0.28
N LYS A 9 -34.68 -36.75 -0.50
CA LYS A 9 -33.47 -36.65 0.35
C LYS A 9 -32.35 -37.50 -0.27
N SER A 10 -31.45 -36.91 -1.05
CA SER A 10 -30.12 -37.52 -1.31
C SER A 10 -29.05 -36.59 -1.95
N GLN A 11 -29.21 -35.27 -1.97
CA GLN A 11 -28.21 -34.40 -2.63
C GLN A 11 -27.23 -33.72 -1.66
N ALA A 12 -27.52 -33.71 -0.35
CA ALA A 12 -26.69 -33.05 0.65
C ALA A 12 -25.51 -33.91 1.16
N SER A 13 -25.50 -35.22 0.89
CA SER A 13 -24.47 -36.12 1.43
C SER A 13 -23.24 -36.28 0.53
N LEU A 14 -23.31 -35.84 -0.73
CA LEU A 14 -22.20 -35.95 -1.69
C LEU A 14 -21.25 -34.75 -1.62
N ILE A 15 -21.73 -33.59 -1.16
CA ILE A 15 -20.93 -32.35 -1.07
C ILE A 15 -19.96 -32.40 0.13
N TRP A 16 -20.34 -33.05 1.22
CA TRP A 16 -19.45 -33.23 2.38
C TRP A 16 -18.35 -34.29 2.15
N ALA A 17 -18.60 -35.29 1.30
CA ALA A 17 -17.60 -36.31 0.97
C ALA A 17 -16.48 -35.78 0.06
N LEU A 18 -16.76 -34.76 -0.77
CA LEU A 18 -15.75 -34.12 -1.62
C LEU A 18 -14.86 -33.13 -0.86
N PHE A 19 -15.35 -32.52 0.22
CA PHE A 19 -14.54 -31.64 1.07
C PHE A 19 -13.55 -32.41 1.98
N PHE A 20 -13.85 -33.65 2.36
CA PHE A 20 -12.95 -34.46 3.20
C PHE A 20 -11.87 -35.22 2.40
N SER A 21 -12.03 -35.38 1.09
CA SER A 21 -11.05 -36.10 0.24
C SER A 21 -9.91 -35.22 -0.28
N GLY A 22 -9.99 -33.88 -0.15
CA GLY A 22 -8.93 -32.95 -0.56
C GLY A 22 -7.82 -32.75 0.47
N ALA A 23 -8.04 -33.15 1.73
CA ALA A 23 -7.11 -32.90 2.84
C ALA A 23 -5.98 -33.94 2.98
N LEU A 24 -5.93 -34.97 2.13
CA LEU A 24 -4.97 -36.09 2.23
C LEU A 24 -3.90 -36.14 1.14
N SER A 25 -3.71 -35.06 0.37
CA SER A 25 -2.69 -35.01 -0.71
C SER A 25 -1.52 -34.07 -0.46
N VAL A 26 -1.41 -33.45 0.72
CA VAL A 26 -0.23 -32.67 1.11
C VAL A 26 0.63 -33.49 2.08
N THR A 27 1.31 -34.48 1.53
CA THR A 27 2.47 -35.10 2.18
C THR A 27 3.57 -35.20 1.14
N GLY A 28 4.11 -34.03 0.78
CA GLY A 28 5.37 -33.94 0.05
C GLY A 28 6.52 -34.12 1.05
N CYS A 29 7.30 -35.18 0.85
CA CYS A 29 8.51 -35.46 1.63
C CYS A 29 9.53 -34.32 1.47
N ALA A 30 9.83 -33.61 2.55
CA ALA A 30 11.09 -32.89 2.71
C ALA A 30 12.07 -33.80 3.44
N THR A 31 12.80 -34.64 2.70
CA THR A 31 14.05 -35.25 3.20
C THR A 31 15.17 -34.25 2.91
N THR A 32 15.81 -33.77 3.97
CA THR A 32 17.09 -33.06 3.86
C THR A 32 18.19 -34.03 4.28
N GLU A 33 18.95 -34.53 3.31
CA GLU A 33 20.25 -35.15 3.60
C GLU A 33 21.27 -34.03 3.89
N PRO A 34 22.16 -34.19 4.89
CA PRO A 34 23.24 -33.25 5.09
C PRO A 34 24.35 -33.56 4.08
N ALA A 35 24.34 -32.89 2.94
CA ALA A 35 25.44 -32.92 1.99
C ALA A 35 26.64 -32.14 2.57
N THR A 36 27.48 -32.86 3.32
CA THR A 36 28.86 -32.44 3.59
C THR A 36 29.69 -32.72 2.35
N SER A 37 30.06 -31.69 1.59
CA SER A 37 31.41 -31.52 1.00
C SER A 37 31.46 -30.40 -0.06
N GLY A 38 32.21 -29.34 0.28
CA GLY A 38 33.22 -28.75 -0.58
C GLY A 38 32.82 -28.30 -2.00
N ALA A 39 32.13 -27.17 -2.10
CA ALA A 39 32.33 -26.21 -3.19
C ALA A 39 31.97 -24.83 -2.67
N GLY A 40 32.91 -23.89 -2.71
CA GLY A 40 32.72 -22.51 -2.27
C GLY A 40 31.70 -21.79 -3.13
N PHE A 41 30.43 -21.89 -2.76
CA PHE A 41 29.47 -20.83 -2.99
C PHE A 41 29.42 -20.03 -1.70
N SER A 42 29.98 -18.82 -1.71
CA SER A 42 29.63 -17.84 -0.69
C SER A 42 28.11 -17.78 -0.68
N ALA A 43 27.49 -18.24 0.40
CA ALA A 43 26.10 -17.94 0.66
C ALA A 43 26.04 -16.41 0.69
N VAL A 44 25.53 -15.82 -0.39
CA VAL A 44 25.07 -14.43 -0.37
C VAL A 44 24.14 -14.39 0.82
N SER A 45 24.55 -13.69 1.88
CA SER A 45 23.74 -13.57 3.08
C SER A 45 22.39 -13.05 2.61
N ALA A 46 21.34 -13.85 2.79
CA ALA A 46 20.00 -13.46 2.37
C ALA A 46 19.70 -12.11 3.02
N SER A 47 19.21 -11.15 2.23
CA SER A 47 18.76 -9.87 2.79
C SER A 47 17.75 -10.19 3.91
N PRO A 48 17.90 -9.63 5.12
CA PRO A 48 16.94 -9.86 6.20
C PRO A 48 15.49 -9.53 5.78
N VAL A 49 15.34 -8.58 4.85
CA VAL A 49 14.06 -8.12 4.32
C VAL A 49 13.53 -9.04 3.21
N ASP A 50 14.42 -9.71 2.46
CA ASP A 50 14.09 -10.62 1.35
C ASP A 50 14.75 -12.00 1.53
N PRO A 51 14.28 -12.81 2.50
CA PRO A 51 14.81 -14.15 2.73
C PRO A 51 14.57 -15.12 1.56
N TYR A 52 13.61 -14.80 0.68
CA TYR A 52 13.14 -15.66 -0.42
C TYR A 52 13.52 -15.10 -1.79
N GLU A 53 14.64 -14.38 -1.89
CA GLU A 53 15.06 -13.67 -3.11
C GLU A 53 15.05 -14.56 -4.36
N GLY A 54 15.50 -15.82 -4.26
CA GLY A 54 15.49 -16.76 -5.39
C GLY A 54 14.07 -17.06 -5.92
N PHE A 55 13.11 -17.28 -5.02
CA PHE A 55 11.70 -17.45 -5.39
C PHE A 55 11.13 -16.15 -5.96
N ASN A 56 11.40 -15.03 -5.30
CA ASN A 56 10.89 -13.72 -5.67
C ASN A 56 11.39 -13.27 -7.06
N ARG A 57 12.67 -13.46 -7.37
CA ARG A 57 13.22 -13.19 -8.72
C ARG A 57 12.59 -14.08 -9.79
N SER A 58 12.31 -15.35 -9.48
CA SER A 58 11.63 -16.25 -10.41
C SER A 58 10.19 -15.80 -10.71
N MET A 59 9.43 -15.46 -9.67
CA MET A 59 8.07 -14.92 -9.82
C MET A 59 8.07 -13.54 -10.50
N TYR A 60 9.07 -12.70 -10.23
CA TYR A 60 9.27 -11.44 -10.92
C TYR A 60 9.49 -11.67 -12.42
N GLY A 61 10.38 -12.60 -12.79
CA GLY A 61 10.59 -12.98 -14.19
C GLY A 61 9.32 -13.51 -14.87
N PHE A 62 8.52 -14.31 -14.15
CA PHE A 62 7.21 -14.76 -14.64
C PHE A 62 6.27 -13.58 -14.89
N ASN A 63 6.14 -12.65 -13.94
CA ASN A 63 5.28 -11.47 -14.06
C ASN A 63 5.74 -10.56 -15.20
N MET A 64 7.04 -10.34 -15.38
CA MET A 64 7.59 -9.56 -16.50
C MET A 64 7.34 -10.24 -17.85
N GLY A 65 7.43 -11.58 -17.91
CA GLY A 65 7.06 -12.34 -19.10
C GLY A 65 5.57 -12.18 -19.44
N LEU A 66 4.71 -12.35 -18.44
CA LEU A 66 3.26 -12.16 -18.59
C LEU A 66 2.94 -10.72 -19.04
N ASP A 67 3.61 -9.72 -18.46
CA ASP A 67 3.44 -8.33 -18.84
C ASP A 67 3.80 -8.09 -20.30
N LYS A 68 5.02 -8.49 -20.68
CA LYS A 68 5.56 -8.27 -22.02
C LYS A 68 4.72 -8.94 -23.11
N TYR A 69 4.22 -10.14 -22.88
CA TYR A 69 3.53 -10.93 -23.90
C TYR A 69 2.00 -10.82 -23.87
N LEU A 70 1.41 -10.41 -22.75
CA LEU A 70 -0.05 -10.35 -22.59
C LEU A 70 -0.53 -8.96 -22.14
N LEU A 71 -0.10 -8.50 -20.96
CA LEU A 71 -0.72 -7.32 -20.34
C LEU A 71 -0.39 -6.03 -21.09
N LYS A 72 0.88 -5.82 -21.48
CA LYS A 72 1.30 -4.64 -22.24
C LYS A 72 0.60 -4.53 -23.59
N PRO A 73 0.58 -5.55 -24.47
CA PRO A 73 -0.18 -5.48 -25.72
C PRO A 73 -1.68 -5.20 -25.54
N VAL A 74 -2.29 -5.76 -24.50
CA VAL A 74 -3.71 -5.53 -24.17
C VAL A 74 -3.93 -4.10 -23.68
N ALA A 75 -3.07 -3.60 -22.80
CA ALA A 75 -3.12 -2.23 -22.30
C ALA A 75 -2.89 -1.20 -23.42
N ASP A 76 -1.92 -1.43 -24.30
CA ASP A 76 -1.64 -0.57 -25.46
C ASP A 76 -2.84 -0.54 -26.41
N SER A 77 -3.46 -1.69 -26.66
CA SER A 77 -4.69 -1.79 -27.47
C SER A 77 -5.85 -1.03 -26.82
N TYR A 78 -6.02 -1.15 -25.50
CA TYR A 78 -7.01 -0.40 -24.73
C TYR A 78 -6.80 1.11 -24.86
N LYS A 79 -5.56 1.59 -24.70
CA LYS A 79 -5.20 3.01 -24.87
C LYS A 79 -5.44 3.50 -26.30
N PHE A 80 -5.19 2.65 -27.29
CA PHE A 80 -5.36 2.98 -28.70
C PHE A 80 -6.84 3.16 -29.08
N ILE A 81 -7.73 2.27 -28.62
CA ILE A 81 -9.15 2.30 -29.00
C ILE A 81 -10.01 3.23 -28.13
N THR A 82 -9.57 3.49 -26.89
CA THR A 82 -10.38 4.19 -25.88
C THR A 82 -9.96 5.66 -25.79
N PRO A 83 -10.87 6.63 -25.98
CA PRO A 83 -10.54 8.04 -25.77
C PRO A 83 -10.13 8.35 -24.34
N ASN A 84 -9.23 9.34 -24.14
CA ASN A 84 -8.70 9.69 -22.81
C ASN A 84 -9.78 9.93 -21.75
N PHE A 85 -10.90 10.60 -22.09
CA PHE A 85 -11.97 10.85 -21.12
C PHE A 85 -12.64 9.56 -20.61
N MET A 86 -12.73 8.52 -21.46
CA MET A 86 -13.25 7.22 -21.07
C MET A 86 -12.23 6.48 -20.21
N GLN A 87 -10.94 6.56 -20.56
CA GLN A 87 -9.86 5.95 -19.75
C GLN A 87 -9.86 6.53 -18.32
N SER A 88 -9.90 7.87 -18.22
CA SER A 88 -10.02 8.56 -16.94
C SER A 88 -11.30 8.17 -16.20
N GLY A 89 -12.43 8.07 -16.90
CA GLY A 89 -13.69 7.65 -16.29
C GLY A 89 -13.66 6.26 -15.69
N VAL A 90 -13.04 5.29 -16.39
CA VAL A 90 -12.84 3.93 -15.87
C VAL A 90 -11.92 3.93 -14.65
N THR A 91 -10.82 4.67 -14.70
CA THR A 91 -9.89 4.81 -13.57
C THR A 91 -10.58 5.43 -12.35
N ASN A 92 -11.32 6.52 -12.55
CA ASN A 92 -12.07 7.19 -11.49
C ASN A 92 -13.14 6.28 -10.88
N PHE A 93 -13.83 5.49 -11.70
CA PHE A 93 -14.85 4.55 -11.23
C PHE A 93 -14.26 3.51 -10.27
N PHE A 94 -13.14 2.88 -10.64
CA PHE A 94 -12.48 1.90 -9.77
C PHE A 94 -11.85 2.54 -8.53
N ASN A 95 -11.29 3.75 -8.64
CA ASN A 95 -10.81 4.51 -7.48
C ASN A 95 -11.94 4.86 -6.52
N ASN A 96 -13.12 5.22 -7.02
CA ASN A 96 -14.31 5.47 -6.21
C ASN A 96 -14.79 4.19 -5.50
N LEU A 97 -14.80 3.04 -6.18
CA LEU A 97 -15.12 1.75 -5.53
C LEU A 97 -14.13 1.39 -4.43
N LYS A 98 -12.82 1.62 -4.64
CA LYS A 98 -11.79 1.46 -3.61
C LYS A 98 -12.02 2.38 -2.41
N GLY A 99 -12.68 3.52 -2.60
CA GLY A 99 -13.04 4.46 -1.52
C GLY A 99 -13.80 3.82 -0.36
N ILE A 100 -14.56 2.75 -0.61
CA ILE A 100 -15.22 1.98 0.46
C ILE A 100 -14.18 1.35 1.40
N ASN A 101 -13.15 0.72 0.84
CA ASN A 101 -12.06 0.14 1.63
C ASN A 101 -11.27 1.22 2.35
N VAL A 102 -11.05 2.36 1.71
CA VAL A 102 -10.32 3.49 2.31
C VAL A 102 -11.04 3.96 3.57
N VAL A 103 -12.33 4.32 3.45
CA VAL A 103 -13.15 4.77 4.58
C VAL A 103 -13.18 3.75 5.72
N LEU A 104 -13.33 2.46 5.40
CA LEU A 104 -13.33 1.40 6.42
C LEU A 104 -11.98 1.32 7.13
N ASN A 105 -10.87 1.38 6.40
CA ASN A 105 -9.54 1.32 6.98
C ASN A 105 -9.19 2.60 7.77
N ASP A 106 -9.62 3.78 7.32
CA ASP A 106 -9.48 5.03 8.10
C ASP A 106 -10.12 4.89 9.49
N ILE A 107 -11.34 4.33 9.54
CA ILE A 107 -12.06 4.11 10.80
C ILE A 107 -11.30 3.11 11.67
N LEU A 108 -10.84 2.00 11.09
CA LEU A 108 -10.08 0.98 11.82
C LEU A 108 -8.73 1.48 12.32
N GLN A 109 -8.14 2.47 11.64
CA GLN A 109 -6.90 3.14 12.04
C GLN A 109 -7.15 4.31 13.01
N GLY A 110 -8.41 4.70 13.26
CA GLY A 110 -8.77 5.82 14.12
C GLY A 110 -8.61 7.21 13.47
N LYS A 111 -8.44 7.26 12.15
CA LYS A 111 -8.28 8.49 11.35
C LYS A 111 -9.64 9.11 10.98
N PHE A 112 -10.39 9.58 11.99
CA PHE A 112 -11.78 10.03 11.76
C PHE A 112 -11.93 11.24 10.82
N GLU A 113 -11.02 12.21 10.88
CA GLU A 113 -11.04 13.37 9.98
C GLU A 113 -10.80 12.95 8.51
N GLN A 114 -9.82 12.09 8.30
CA GLN A 114 -9.53 11.50 6.99
C GLN A 114 -10.73 10.70 6.47
N SER A 115 -11.31 9.85 7.33
CA SER A 115 -12.49 9.05 7.01
C SER A 115 -13.68 9.91 6.57
N ALA A 116 -13.94 11.03 7.26
CA ALA A 116 -15.01 11.95 6.90
C ALA A 116 -14.76 12.60 5.53
N SER A 117 -13.52 13.00 5.25
CA SER A 117 -13.12 13.52 3.94
C SER A 117 -13.30 12.47 2.84
N ASP A 118 -12.81 11.25 3.04
CA ASP A 118 -12.91 10.17 2.04
C ASP A 118 -14.35 9.69 1.83
N LEU A 119 -15.16 9.67 2.88
CA LEU A 119 -16.60 9.44 2.76
C LEU A 119 -17.29 10.55 1.96
N GLY A 120 -16.88 11.81 2.19
CA GLY A 120 -17.31 12.96 1.40
C GLY A 120 -16.94 12.81 -0.07
N ARG A 121 -15.71 12.38 -0.37
CA ARG A 121 -15.25 12.09 -1.74
C ARG A 121 -16.08 11.01 -2.39
N PHE A 122 -16.21 9.86 -1.73
CA PHE A 122 -16.99 8.73 -2.22
C PHE A 122 -18.44 9.13 -2.50
N THR A 123 -19.08 9.83 -1.57
CA THR A 123 -20.48 10.24 -1.70
C THR A 123 -20.66 11.24 -2.85
N THR A 124 -19.77 12.23 -2.96
CA THR A 124 -19.79 13.24 -4.02
C THR A 124 -19.59 12.61 -5.40
N ASN A 125 -18.56 11.78 -5.55
CA ASN A 125 -18.24 11.13 -6.81
C ASN A 125 -19.31 10.11 -7.19
N SER A 126 -19.88 9.38 -6.23
CA SER A 126 -20.94 8.42 -6.48
C SER A 126 -22.26 9.09 -6.92
N THR A 127 -22.57 10.27 -6.39
CA THR A 127 -23.83 10.98 -6.68
C THR A 127 -23.70 11.97 -7.84
N ILE A 128 -22.89 13.01 -7.66
CA ILE A 128 -22.68 14.09 -8.64
C ILE A 128 -21.74 13.62 -9.75
N GLY A 129 -20.72 12.84 -9.40
CA GLY A 129 -19.74 12.30 -10.33
C GLY A 129 -20.21 11.09 -11.16
N LEU A 130 -21.52 10.78 -11.17
CA LEU A 130 -22.12 9.63 -11.85
C LEU A 130 -21.44 8.29 -11.50
N PHE A 131 -21.62 7.82 -10.26
CA PHE A 131 -21.01 6.58 -9.74
C PHE A 131 -19.48 6.57 -9.73
N GLY A 132 -18.86 7.75 -9.76
CA GLY A 132 -17.41 7.91 -9.78
C GLY A 132 -16.79 7.97 -11.16
N LEU A 133 -17.56 8.07 -12.24
CA LEU A 133 -16.98 8.32 -13.57
C LEU A 133 -16.29 9.70 -13.66
N PHE A 134 -16.77 10.68 -12.90
CA PHE A 134 -16.17 12.01 -12.80
C PHE A 134 -15.70 12.27 -11.38
N ASP A 135 -14.43 12.67 -11.22
CA ASP A 135 -13.85 13.03 -9.93
C ASP A 135 -14.16 14.49 -9.56
N VAL A 136 -15.43 14.74 -9.25
CA VAL A 136 -15.93 16.05 -8.84
C VAL A 136 -15.39 16.44 -7.47
N ALA A 137 -15.16 15.46 -6.60
CA ALA A 137 -14.67 15.69 -5.24
C ALA A 137 -13.30 16.39 -5.21
N SER A 138 -12.42 16.05 -6.14
CA SER A 138 -11.12 16.72 -6.28
C SER A 138 -11.26 18.20 -6.65
N GLU A 139 -12.24 18.56 -7.49
CA GLU A 139 -12.52 19.97 -7.82
C GLU A 139 -13.05 20.76 -6.60
N LEU A 140 -13.63 20.05 -5.62
CA LEU A 140 -14.08 20.62 -4.35
C LEU A 140 -12.96 20.74 -3.30
N GLY A 141 -11.76 20.24 -3.62
CA GLY A 141 -10.58 20.33 -2.75
C GLY A 141 -10.43 19.17 -1.77
N LEU A 142 -11.29 18.16 -1.83
CA LEU A 142 -11.09 16.93 -1.07
C LEU A 142 -9.93 16.17 -1.73
N GLN A 143 -8.92 15.72 -0.98
CA GLN A 143 -7.77 14.98 -1.53
C GLN A 143 -8.01 13.48 -1.45
N GLN A 144 -7.54 12.73 -2.46
CA GLN A 144 -7.66 11.27 -2.44
C GLN A 144 -6.61 10.67 -1.52
N ASN A 145 -7.04 9.90 -0.53
CA ASN A 145 -6.15 9.07 0.28
C ASN A 145 -6.15 7.62 -0.21
N VAL A 146 -5.14 6.87 0.24
CA VAL A 146 -4.96 5.46 -0.10
C VAL A 146 -4.72 4.67 1.18
N GLU A 147 -5.74 3.93 1.59
CA GLU A 147 -5.70 3.08 2.78
C GLU A 147 -6.13 1.66 2.43
N ASP A 148 -5.44 0.70 3.04
CA ASP A 148 -5.68 -0.73 2.86
C ASP A 148 -5.51 -1.48 4.18
N PHE A 149 -5.97 -2.72 4.21
CA PHE A 149 -5.95 -3.51 5.43
C PHE A 149 -4.52 -3.85 5.88
N GLY A 150 -3.54 -3.87 4.98
CA GLY A 150 -2.12 -4.00 5.34
C GLY A 150 -1.62 -2.83 6.18
N GLN A 151 -2.01 -1.61 5.83
CA GLN A 151 -1.73 -0.39 6.63
C GLN A 151 -2.44 -0.44 7.97
N THR A 152 -3.70 -0.86 8.00
CA THR A 152 -4.43 -1.08 9.25
C THR A 152 -3.69 -2.07 10.14
N LEU A 153 -3.28 -3.23 9.63
CA LEU A 153 -2.48 -4.17 10.41
C LEU A 153 -1.17 -3.56 10.94
N ALA A 154 -0.54 -2.66 10.19
CA ALA A 154 0.65 -1.92 10.62
C ALA A 154 0.36 -1.02 11.84
N VAL A 155 -0.72 -0.23 11.80
CA VAL A 155 -1.15 0.64 12.90
C VAL A 155 -1.42 -0.17 14.17
N TRP A 156 -1.92 -1.39 14.01
CA TRP A 156 -2.19 -2.32 15.11
C TRP A 156 -0.96 -3.14 15.54
N GLY A 157 0.24 -2.79 15.07
CA GLY A 157 1.51 -3.37 15.51
C GLY A 157 1.90 -4.69 14.84
N VAL A 158 1.20 -5.11 13.79
CA VAL A 158 1.61 -6.29 13.01
C VAL A 158 2.81 -5.93 12.14
N GLY A 159 3.93 -6.59 12.41
CA GLY A 159 5.16 -6.42 11.64
C GLY A 159 4.98 -6.77 10.16
N GLN A 160 5.78 -6.13 9.30
CA GLN A 160 5.72 -6.32 7.84
C GLN A 160 5.91 -7.78 7.41
N GLY A 161 6.88 -8.46 8.04
CA GLY A 161 7.34 -9.78 7.62
C GLY A 161 8.19 -9.74 6.35
N ALA A 162 8.43 -10.91 5.77
CA ALA A 162 9.27 -11.07 4.58
C ALA A 162 8.65 -10.40 3.34
N TYR A 163 9.50 -9.82 2.50
CA TYR A 163 9.14 -9.43 1.14
C TYR A 163 8.86 -10.66 0.28
N LEU A 164 7.80 -10.58 -0.52
CA LEU A 164 7.38 -11.63 -1.43
C LEU A 164 7.01 -11.03 -2.79
N VAL A 165 7.28 -11.75 -3.87
CA VAL A 165 6.71 -11.48 -5.18
C VAL A 165 5.78 -12.63 -5.53
N LEU A 166 4.49 -12.33 -5.63
CA LEU A 166 3.48 -13.31 -5.99
C LEU A 166 3.19 -13.27 -7.50
N PRO A 167 2.86 -14.41 -8.11
CA PRO A 167 2.46 -14.43 -9.52
C PRO A 167 1.19 -13.61 -9.71
N ILE A 168 1.14 -12.82 -10.77
CA ILE A 168 0.05 -11.90 -11.16
C ILE A 168 -0.13 -10.71 -10.22
N LEU A 169 -0.04 -10.91 -8.90
CA LEU A 169 -0.21 -9.85 -7.90
C LEU A 169 1.00 -8.92 -7.79
N GLY A 170 2.21 -9.44 -8.00
CA GLY A 170 3.45 -8.66 -7.94
C GLY A 170 4.04 -8.54 -6.53
N PRO A 171 4.81 -7.47 -6.27
CA PRO A 171 5.43 -7.18 -4.98
C PRO A 171 4.44 -7.09 -3.82
N THR A 172 4.75 -7.72 -2.69
CA THR A 172 3.97 -7.68 -1.46
C THR A 172 4.84 -8.00 -0.24
N THR A 173 4.27 -7.93 0.95
CA THR A 173 4.85 -8.46 2.19
C THR A 173 3.92 -9.50 2.79
N VAL A 174 4.37 -10.28 3.77
CA VAL A 174 3.49 -11.26 4.45
C VAL A 174 2.25 -10.57 5.02
N ARG A 175 2.42 -9.42 5.67
CA ARG A 175 1.30 -8.63 6.21
C ARG A 175 0.39 -8.09 5.11
N ASP A 176 0.97 -7.40 4.13
CA ASP A 176 0.18 -6.74 3.09
C ASP A 176 -0.53 -7.76 2.19
N GLY A 177 0.09 -8.91 1.91
CA GLY A 177 -0.52 -10.01 1.15
C GLY A 177 -1.74 -10.61 1.85
N GLY A 178 -1.72 -10.70 3.18
CA GLY A 178 -2.90 -11.03 3.97
C GLY A 178 -3.98 -9.95 3.90
N GLY A 179 -3.58 -8.68 3.94
CA GLY A 179 -4.46 -7.52 3.80
C GLY A 179 -5.27 -7.52 2.49
N VAL A 180 -4.62 -7.85 1.37
CA VAL A 180 -5.26 -7.93 0.04
C VAL A 180 -6.51 -8.84 0.04
N ILE A 181 -6.53 -9.91 0.82
CA ILE A 181 -7.70 -10.81 0.89
C ILE A 181 -8.91 -10.07 1.49
N LEU A 182 -8.68 -9.31 2.55
CA LEU A 182 -9.72 -8.56 3.24
C LEU A 182 -10.15 -7.34 2.43
N ASP A 183 -9.20 -6.64 1.78
CA ASP A 183 -9.50 -5.55 0.87
C ASP A 183 -10.36 -6.02 -0.31
N LYS A 184 -10.06 -7.20 -0.88
CA LYS A 184 -10.88 -7.80 -1.94
C LYS A 184 -12.27 -8.20 -1.44
N ALA A 185 -12.38 -8.74 -0.23
CA ALA A 185 -13.67 -9.14 0.34
C ALA A 185 -14.58 -7.93 0.62
N ALA A 186 -14.00 -6.79 1.01
CA ALA A 186 -14.74 -5.55 1.28
C ALA A 186 -15.09 -4.75 0.01
N ASN A 187 -14.38 -4.97 -1.11
CA ASN A 187 -14.65 -4.28 -2.36
C ASN A 187 -15.84 -4.93 -3.13
N PRO A 188 -16.96 -4.23 -3.37
CA PRO A 188 -18.10 -4.76 -4.12
C PRO A 188 -17.74 -5.17 -5.56
N GLY A 189 -16.74 -4.52 -6.16
CA GLY A 189 -16.24 -4.81 -7.50
C GLY A 189 -15.73 -6.24 -7.64
N THR A 190 -15.20 -6.85 -6.57
CA THR A 190 -14.69 -8.24 -6.56
C THR A 190 -15.76 -9.26 -6.93
N TYR A 191 -17.03 -8.98 -6.60
CA TYR A 191 -18.14 -9.92 -6.80
C TYR A 191 -18.79 -9.81 -8.18
N VAL A 192 -18.38 -8.85 -9.01
CA VAL A 192 -18.90 -8.66 -10.36
C VAL A 192 -17.91 -9.29 -11.36
N PRO A 193 -18.32 -10.28 -12.17
CA PRO A 193 -17.40 -10.90 -13.13
C PRO A 193 -16.81 -9.90 -14.14
N GLY A 194 -15.50 -9.97 -14.36
CA GLY A 194 -14.79 -9.18 -15.37
C GLY A 194 -14.31 -7.80 -14.94
N THR A 195 -14.79 -7.26 -13.81
CA THR A 195 -14.34 -5.96 -13.28
C THR A 195 -12.86 -5.95 -12.96
N GLY A 196 -12.35 -6.96 -12.25
CA GLY A 196 -10.93 -7.04 -11.90
C GLY A 196 -10.00 -7.15 -13.11
N VAL A 197 -10.47 -7.70 -14.23
CA VAL A 197 -9.71 -7.73 -15.48
C VAL A 197 -9.65 -6.33 -16.10
N LEU A 198 -10.80 -5.64 -16.18
CA LEU A 198 -10.86 -4.28 -16.70
C LEU A 198 -10.04 -3.31 -15.84
N GLU A 199 -10.14 -3.44 -14.52
CA GLU A 199 -9.34 -2.69 -13.56
C GLU A 199 -7.85 -2.94 -13.77
N GLY A 200 -7.42 -4.21 -13.84
CA GLY A 200 -6.02 -4.55 -14.10
C GLY A 200 -5.48 -4.01 -15.42
N ILE A 201 -6.29 -4.01 -16.48
CA ILE A 201 -5.92 -3.40 -17.77
C ILE A 201 -5.78 -1.88 -17.64
N SER A 202 -6.73 -1.23 -16.96
CA SER A 202 -6.72 0.21 -16.70
C SER A 202 -5.49 0.61 -15.87
N ASP A 203 -5.22 -0.11 -14.78
CA ASP A 203 -4.08 0.13 -13.89
C ASP A 203 -2.76 -0.06 -14.66
N ARG A 204 -2.64 -1.12 -15.46
CA ARG A 204 -1.46 -1.36 -16.29
C ARG A 204 -1.25 -0.29 -17.36
N ALA A 205 -2.32 0.20 -17.98
CA ALA A 205 -2.27 1.28 -18.98
C ALA A 205 -1.78 2.61 -18.37
N ASN A 206 -2.19 2.90 -17.13
CA ASN A 206 -1.77 4.08 -16.38
C ASN A 206 -0.33 3.97 -15.84
N ALA A 207 0.14 2.75 -15.55
CA ALA A 207 1.48 2.50 -15.02
C ALA A 207 2.63 2.55 -16.04
N GLU A 208 2.33 2.72 -17.34
CA GLU A 208 3.31 2.58 -18.42
C GLU A 208 4.55 3.48 -18.26
N GLY A 209 4.36 4.74 -17.86
CA GLY A 209 5.47 5.67 -17.65
C GLY A 209 6.43 5.23 -16.54
N ALA A 210 5.88 4.74 -15.42
CA ALA A 210 6.68 4.24 -14.29
C ALA A 210 7.41 2.95 -14.66
N LEU A 211 6.76 2.04 -15.38
CA LEU A 211 7.36 0.78 -15.80
C LEU A 211 8.49 0.98 -16.82
N ASN A 212 8.30 1.86 -17.81
CA ASN A 212 9.36 2.19 -18.78
C ASN A 212 10.58 2.82 -18.08
N PHE A 213 10.36 3.65 -17.05
CA PHE A 213 11.45 4.21 -16.26
C PHE A 213 12.26 3.13 -15.53
N ILE A 214 11.59 2.13 -14.93
CA ILE A 214 12.27 1.00 -14.27
C ILE A 214 13.11 0.24 -15.29
N ASP A 215 12.54 -0.09 -16.45
CA ASP A 215 13.21 -0.88 -17.49
C ASP A 215 14.44 -0.15 -18.09
N GLU A 216 14.41 1.18 -18.18
CA GLU A 216 15.46 1.98 -18.81
C GLU A 216 16.54 2.46 -17.82
N ALA A 217 16.15 2.78 -16.58
CA ALA A 217 17.05 3.42 -15.60
C ALA A 217 17.65 2.44 -14.57
N ALA A 218 17.02 1.29 -14.31
CA ALA A 218 17.48 0.39 -13.26
C ALA A 218 18.56 -0.58 -13.76
N LEU A 219 19.68 -0.65 -13.03
CA LEU A 219 20.71 -1.67 -13.27
C LEU A 219 20.21 -3.09 -12.94
N ASP A 220 19.45 -3.22 -11.85
CA ASP A 220 18.71 -4.42 -11.49
C ASP A 220 17.23 -4.04 -11.26
N PRO A 221 16.35 -4.25 -12.25
CA PRO A 221 14.93 -3.93 -12.16
C PRO A 221 14.22 -4.59 -10.98
N TYR A 222 14.64 -5.80 -10.59
CA TYR A 222 14.04 -6.50 -9.45
C TYR A 222 14.36 -5.80 -8.13
N VAL A 223 15.65 -5.52 -7.88
CA VAL A 223 16.08 -4.83 -6.65
C VAL A 223 15.45 -3.44 -6.60
N PHE A 224 15.48 -2.70 -7.71
CA PHE A 224 14.84 -1.38 -7.77
C PHE A 224 13.34 -1.45 -7.43
N THR A 225 12.62 -2.43 -7.99
CA THR A 225 11.19 -2.63 -7.71
C THR A 225 10.96 -2.97 -6.24
N ARG A 226 11.78 -3.84 -5.65
CA ARG A 226 11.68 -4.23 -4.23
C ARG A 226 11.87 -3.02 -3.31
N GLU A 227 12.98 -2.31 -3.46
CA GLU A 227 13.29 -1.16 -2.59
C GLU A 227 12.25 -0.04 -2.74
N SER A 228 11.84 0.26 -3.98
CA SER A 228 10.81 1.26 -4.26
C SER A 228 9.45 0.87 -3.65
N PHE A 229 9.08 -0.42 -3.74
CA PHE A 229 7.86 -0.93 -3.11
C PHE A 229 7.90 -0.77 -1.60
N LEU A 230 9.00 -1.19 -0.95
CA LEU A 230 9.14 -1.10 0.51
C LEU A 230 9.12 0.35 1.00
N GLN A 231 9.82 1.24 0.29
CA GLN A 231 9.79 2.67 0.58
C GLN A 231 8.38 3.25 0.43
N TYR A 232 7.68 2.90 -0.66
CA TYR A 232 6.32 3.34 -0.89
C TYR A 232 5.35 2.84 0.20
N ARG A 233 5.48 1.57 0.62
CA ARG A 233 4.67 1.02 1.72
C ARG A 233 4.95 1.72 3.05
N ASN A 234 6.21 1.97 3.37
CA ASN A 234 6.57 2.69 4.59
C ASN A 234 6.00 4.12 4.57
N ASN A 235 6.09 4.79 3.42
CA ASN A 235 5.50 6.11 3.23
C ASN A 235 3.98 6.12 3.44
N LEU A 236 3.26 5.10 2.96
CA LEU A 236 1.81 4.98 3.17
C LEU A 236 1.46 4.79 4.66
N ILE A 237 2.14 3.85 5.33
CA ILE A 237 1.92 3.55 6.76
C ILE A 237 2.17 4.77 7.65
N ASN A 238 3.13 5.61 7.28
CA ASN A 238 3.52 6.80 8.03
C ASN A 238 2.83 8.09 7.57
N ASP A 239 1.79 8.01 6.72
CA ASP A 239 1.07 9.17 6.18
C ASP A 239 1.99 10.20 5.48
N GLY A 240 3.03 9.72 4.81
CA GLY A 240 4.02 10.56 4.15
C GLY A 240 4.99 11.28 5.09
N LYS A 241 4.95 10.99 6.40
CA LYS A 241 5.93 11.51 7.36
C LYS A 241 7.22 10.70 7.22
N ALA A 242 8.34 11.40 7.12
CA ALA A 242 9.64 10.74 7.13
C ALA A 242 9.87 10.10 8.51
N ASP A 243 10.25 8.83 8.52
CA ASP A 243 10.78 8.20 9.73
C ASP A 243 12.05 8.94 10.13
N ALA A 244 12.02 9.59 11.29
CA ALA A 244 13.18 10.31 11.83
C ALA A 244 14.42 9.40 11.98
N ASP A 245 14.19 8.08 12.10
CA ASP A 245 15.23 7.06 12.27
C ASP A 245 15.77 6.49 10.95
N SER A 246 15.19 6.83 9.80
CA SER A 246 15.57 6.27 8.48
C SER A 246 16.76 6.96 7.80
N PHE A 247 17.33 7.99 8.42
CA PHE A 247 18.48 8.76 7.94
C PHE A 247 19.79 8.47 8.67
N ASP A 248 19.88 7.41 9.48
CA ASP A 248 21.17 6.92 9.96
C ASP A 248 21.82 6.06 8.86
N LEU A 249 22.30 6.74 7.82
CA LEU A 249 23.35 6.18 6.98
C LEU A 249 24.62 6.18 7.83
N ASP A 250 24.95 5.04 8.43
CA ASP A 250 26.27 4.77 9.02
C ASP A 250 27.33 4.85 7.91
N VAL A 251 27.72 6.08 7.54
CA VAL A 251 28.87 6.38 6.66
C VAL A 251 30.11 6.49 7.53
N ASP A 252 30.41 5.42 8.28
CA ASP A 252 31.69 5.24 8.97
C ASP A 252 32.60 4.27 8.19
N ALA A 253 32.45 4.22 6.87
CA ALA A 253 33.48 3.69 5.99
C ALA A 253 34.60 4.74 5.87
N GLU A 254 35.57 4.69 6.79
CA GLU A 254 36.85 5.39 6.67
C GLU A 254 37.45 5.10 5.28
N VAL A 255 37.30 6.07 4.37
CA VAL A 255 38.06 6.09 3.12
C VAL A 255 39.47 6.49 3.51
N ASP A 256 40.37 5.50 3.56
CA ASP A 256 41.81 5.70 3.67
C ASP A 256 42.31 6.41 2.40
N VAL A 257 42.25 7.75 2.41
CA VAL A 257 42.88 8.57 1.37
C VAL A 257 44.34 8.73 1.78
N GLY A 258 45.17 7.85 1.23
CA GLY A 258 46.62 7.87 1.37
C GLY A 258 47.25 9.24 1.08
N GLU A 259 48.34 9.50 1.78
CA GLU A 259 49.20 10.68 1.74
C GLU A 259 49.29 11.35 0.35
N ILE A 260 48.95 12.63 0.30
CA ILE A 260 49.53 13.56 -0.68
C ILE A 260 50.26 14.68 0.07
N SER A 261 51.55 14.76 -0.23
CA SER A 261 52.55 15.63 0.36
C SER A 261 52.49 17.07 -0.19
N GLU A 262 52.78 18.02 0.69
CA GLU A 262 53.21 19.42 0.49
C GLU A 262 52.31 20.42 -0.26
N VAL A 263 51.99 21.56 0.38
CA VAL A 263 52.63 22.87 0.10
C VAL A 263 52.50 23.79 1.33
N LYS A 264 53.63 24.39 1.74
CA LYS A 264 53.77 25.45 2.76
C LYS A 264 53.26 26.81 2.26
N SER A 265 52.58 27.55 3.14
CA SER A 265 52.65 29.02 3.20
C SER A 265 52.47 29.51 4.64
N LYS A 266 53.34 30.45 5.05
CA LYS A 266 53.53 31.01 6.40
C LYS A 266 52.64 32.24 6.67
N GLU A 267 52.61 32.60 7.97
CA GLU A 267 52.20 33.86 8.65
C GLU A 267 50.72 33.91 9.09
N GLY A 268 50.34 34.23 10.34
CA GLY A 268 51.04 34.62 11.57
C GLY A 268 50.01 35.08 12.64
N ASN A 269 50.36 34.99 13.93
CA ASN A 269 49.65 35.43 15.17
C ASN A 269 48.33 34.72 15.55
N GLY A 270 48.05 34.29 16.79
CA GLY A 270 48.77 34.31 18.08
C GLY A 270 47.80 33.93 19.23
N VAL A 271 48.31 33.28 20.30
CA VAL A 271 47.75 33.16 21.68
C VAL A 271 46.49 32.26 21.81
N ASP A 272 46.27 31.32 22.75
CA ASP A 272 46.72 31.08 24.13
C ASP A 272 46.65 29.57 24.51
N LYS A 273 47.28 29.19 25.63
CA LYS A 273 47.33 27.82 26.18
C LYS A 273 46.16 27.52 27.13
N SER A 274 45.84 26.23 27.21
CA SER A 274 45.31 25.48 28.36
C SER A 274 43.79 25.42 28.60
N LYS A 275 43.23 24.22 28.47
CA LYS A 275 42.66 23.38 29.55
C LYS A 275 41.64 22.38 29.02
N THR A 276 41.97 21.09 29.13
CA THR A 276 41.00 19.98 29.23
C THR A 276 40.13 20.11 30.47
N PRO A 277 38.91 19.53 30.43
CA PRO A 277 38.53 18.65 31.54
C PRO A 277 38.01 17.29 31.08
N LYS A 278 38.39 16.28 31.88
CA LYS A 278 37.86 14.91 31.93
C LYS A 278 36.44 14.90 32.51
N VAL A 279 35.58 13.97 32.06
CA VAL A 279 34.46 13.37 32.82
C VAL A 279 34.39 11.89 32.40
N LYS A 280 34.92 10.95 33.18
CA LYS A 280 34.31 10.17 34.28
C LYS A 280 33.19 9.20 33.84
N ASP A 281 33.62 7.95 33.76
CA ASP A 281 32.91 6.68 33.76
C ASP A 281 32.08 6.45 35.04
N SER A 282 30.93 5.76 34.92
CA SER A 282 30.37 4.75 35.86
C SER A 282 28.87 4.53 35.60
N GLY A 283 28.49 3.28 35.34
CA GLY A 283 27.14 2.85 34.99
C GLY A 283 26.13 2.70 36.14
N GLY A 284 24.94 2.22 35.77
CA GLY A 284 23.90 1.78 36.70
C GLY A 284 22.55 1.47 36.01
N HIS A 285 22.20 0.18 36.00
CA HIS A 285 20.87 -0.46 36.07
C HIS A 285 19.65 0.15 35.35
N VAL A 286 19.12 -0.59 34.37
CA VAL A 286 17.78 -0.38 33.80
C VAL A 286 16.82 -1.40 34.43
N GLU A 287 15.84 -0.92 35.21
CA GLU A 287 14.68 -1.69 35.63
C GLU A 287 13.57 -1.60 34.57
N ASN A 288 13.01 -2.76 34.22
CA ASN A 288 11.85 -2.91 33.36
C ASN A 288 10.57 -2.51 34.11
N ASN A 289 9.78 -1.59 33.53
CA ASN A 289 8.35 -1.49 33.84
C ASN A 289 7.56 -1.56 32.52
N LEU A 290 7.01 -2.74 32.26
CA LEU A 290 5.87 -2.93 31.36
C LEU A 290 4.61 -2.45 32.08
N GLU A 291 3.98 -1.41 31.56
CA GLU A 291 2.61 -1.04 31.94
C GLU A 291 1.73 -1.12 30.68
N LEU A 292 0.96 -2.21 30.60
CA LEU A 292 -0.12 -2.40 29.63
C LEU A 292 -1.33 -1.60 30.14
N ASP A 293 -1.47 -0.34 29.72
CA ASP A 293 -2.64 0.47 30.07
C ASP A 293 -3.80 0.14 29.11
N ALA A 294 -4.89 -0.41 29.64
CA ALA A 294 -6.12 -0.63 28.90
C ALA A 294 -6.74 0.73 28.49
N PRO A 295 -7.44 0.83 27.34
CA PRO A 295 -7.89 2.13 26.84
C PRO A 295 -8.93 2.74 27.80
N LYS A 296 -8.57 3.90 28.36
CA LYS A 296 -9.45 4.71 29.21
C LYS A 296 -10.62 5.25 28.37
N ALA A 297 -11.82 5.22 28.96
CA ALA A 297 -13.09 5.68 28.36
C ALA A 297 -13.11 7.16 27.90
N ASP A 298 -12.05 7.92 28.21
CA ASP A 298 -11.84 9.30 27.77
C ASP A 298 -11.59 9.38 26.24
N GLY A 299 -10.93 8.37 25.65
CA GLY A 299 -10.67 8.31 24.21
C GLY A 299 -11.95 8.22 23.37
N THR A 300 -12.99 7.53 23.87
CA THR A 300 -14.29 7.43 23.18
C THR A 300 -15.08 8.73 23.18
N VAL A 301 -14.96 9.55 24.23
CA VAL A 301 -15.63 10.87 24.29
C VAL A 301 -14.92 11.87 23.40
N GLN A 302 -13.58 11.85 23.38
CA GLN A 302 -12.78 12.70 22.50
C GLN A 302 -12.93 12.29 21.02
N ALA A 303 -13.05 10.98 20.74
CA ALA A 303 -13.38 10.49 19.39
C ALA A 303 -14.76 10.95 18.94
N PHE A 304 -15.77 10.95 19.81
CA PHE A 304 -17.11 11.43 19.48
C PHE A 304 -17.17 12.95 19.29
N ASP A 305 -16.45 13.73 20.11
CA ASP A 305 -16.35 15.18 19.94
C ASP A 305 -15.61 15.56 18.65
N SER A 306 -14.54 14.84 18.32
CA SER A 306 -13.80 15.01 17.06
C SER A 306 -14.66 14.61 15.86
N MET A 307 -15.41 13.51 15.97
CA MET A 307 -16.39 13.10 14.97
C MET A 307 -17.48 14.16 14.79
N SER A 308 -18.04 14.70 15.86
CA SER A 308 -19.05 15.78 15.80
C SER A 308 -18.51 17.03 15.09
N LYS A 309 -17.28 17.45 15.43
CA LYS A 309 -16.64 18.58 14.77
C LYS A 309 -16.37 18.32 13.29
N SER A 310 -15.96 17.10 12.93
CA SER A 310 -15.77 16.72 11.53
C SER A 310 -17.08 16.69 10.74
N PHE A 311 -18.21 16.33 11.37
CA PHE A 311 -19.53 16.43 10.76
C PHE A 311 -19.95 17.89 10.57
N ASP A 312 -19.72 18.76 11.55
CA ASP A 312 -20.00 20.20 11.44
C ASP A 312 -19.14 20.84 10.33
N ASP A 313 -17.87 20.44 10.21
CA ASP A 313 -16.97 20.94 9.16
C ASP A 313 -17.34 20.37 7.79
N ALA A 314 -17.77 19.11 7.70
CA ALA A 314 -18.32 18.53 6.49
C ALA A 314 -19.61 19.27 6.06
N GLU A 315 -20.50 19.61 7.00
CA GLU A 315 -21.71 20.40 6.73
C GLU A 315 -21.37 21.78 6.15
N ARG A 316 -20.38 22.47 6.74
CA ARG A 316 -19.90 23.76 6.21
C ARG A 316 -19.29 23.63 4.82
N GLN A 317 -18.57 22.54 4.56
CA GLN A 317 -18.05 22.26 3.23
C GLN A 317 -19.20 22.01 2.25
N PHE A 318 -20.23 21.25 2.62
CA PHE A 318 -21.43 21.06 1.79
C PHE A 318 -22.18 22.36 1.52
N GLU A 319 -22.32 23.26 2.50
CA GLU A 319 -22.91 24.58 2.29
C GLU A 319 -22.07 25.44 1.33
N ALA A 320 -20.75 25.46 1.50
CA ALA A 320 -19.84 26.17 0.61
C ALA A 320 -19.91 25.64 -0.83
N VAL A 321 -20.04 24.32 -0.98
CA VAL A 321 -20.25 23.65 -2.28
C VAL A 321 -21.59 24.05 -2.88
N SER A 322 -22.66 24.03 -2.10
CA SER A 322 -24.01 24.45 -2.53
C SER A 322 -24.01 25.88 -3.06
N LEU A 323 -23.37 26.81 -2.35
CA LEU A 323 -23.26 28.21 -2.77
C LEU A 323 -22.46 28.39 -4.07
N LYS A 324 -21.35 27.66 -4.24
CA LYS A 324 -20.58 27.65 -5.50
C LYS A 324 -21.40 27.07 -6.65
N MET A 325 -22.14 25.99 -6.41
CA MET A 325 -23.01 25.36 -7.40
C MET A 325 -24.10 26.33 -7.87
N ASP A 326 -24.65 27.11 -6.95
CA ASP A 326 -25.69 28.10 -7.20
C ASP A 326 -25.16 29.31 -8.01
N ASP A 327 -23.92 29.75 -7.76
CA ASP A 327 -23.24 30.78 -8.57
C ASP A 327 -22.96 30.30 -10.00
N ILE A 328 -22.49 29.06 -10.15
CA ILE A 328 -22.24 28.44 -11.47
C ILE A 328 -23.57 28.31 -12.24
N SER A 329 -24.64 27.90 -11.58
CA SER A 329 -25.99 27.82 -12.16
C SER A 329 -26.49 29.20 -12.63
N LYS A 330 -26.33 30.24 -11.81
CA LYS A 330 -26.69 31.63 -12.16
C LYS A 330 -25.87 32.17 -13.33
N LYS A 331 -24.56 31.91 -13.38
CA LYS A 331 -23.68 32.26 -14.51
C LYS A 331 -24.11 31.58 -15.82
N LYS A 332 -24.47 30.30 -15.75
CA LYS A 332 -24.96 29.53 -16.90
C LYS A 332 -26.33 30.03 -17.39
N SER A 333 -27.21 30.46 -16.49
CA SER A 333 -28.51 31.06 -16.84
C SER A 333 -28.37 32.41 -17.57
N ARG A 334 -27.39 33.23 -17.16
CA ARG A 334 -27.08 34.51 -17.81
C ARG A 334 -26.53 34.33 -19.23
N TRP A 335 -25.76 33.27 -19.47
CA TRP A 335 -25.25 32.93 -20.79
C TRP A 335 -26.34 32.43 -21.76
N ARG A 336 -27.45 31.85 -21.26
CA ARG A 336 -28.58 31.41 -22.11
C ARG A 336 -29.59 32.51 -22.46
N ARG A 337 -29.46 33.72 -21.89
CA ARG A 337 -30.36 34.87 -22.17
C ARG A 337 -29.72 35.94 -23.09
N ARG A 338 -28.52 35.68 -23.60
CA ARG A 338 -27.88 36.42 -24.69
C ARG A 338 -27.87 35.54 -25.93
#